data_AF-A0A6J1W155-F1
#
_entry.id   AF-A0A6J1W155-F1
#
_cell.length_a   1.000
_cell.length_b   1.000
_cell.length_c   1.000
_cell.angle_alpha   90.00
_cell.angle_beta   90.00
_cell.angle_gamma   90.00
#
_symmetry.space_group_name_H-M   'P 1'
#
loop_
_entity.id
_entity.type
_entity.pdbx_description
1 polymer ?
#
loop_
_entity_poly.entity_id
_entity_poly.type
_entity_poly.pdbx_seq_one_letter_code
_entity_poly.pdbx_strand_id
1 'polypeptide(L)' 'MEAVGKFEFSRKDLIGHGAFAVVFKGRHKEKPEVEVAIKCINKKNLAKSQTLLGKEIKILKELKHDNIVALYDFQVGKR' A
#
# COMPACT_ATOMS: atom_id res chain seq x y z
N MET A 1 -14.45 -7.08 3.13
CA MET A 1 -13.42 -6.04 2.95
C MET A 1 -12.20 -6.44 3.78
N GLU A 2 -11.00 -6.20 3.27
CA GLU A 2 -9.75 -6.44 3.99
C GLU A 2 -9.31 -5.14 4.68
N ALA A 3 -8.72 -5.27 5.87
CA ALA A 3 -8.29 -4.14 6.69
C ALA A 3 -6.77 -4.01 6.71
N VAL A 4 -6.28 -2.77 6.63
CA VAL A 4 -4.88 -2.39 6.84
C VAL A 4 -4.88 -1.20 7.80
N GLY A 5 -4.65 -1.44 9.09
CA GLY A 5 -4.78 -0.41 10.12
C GLY A 5 -6.15 0.27 10.09
N LYS A 6 -6.16 1.59 9.88
CA LYS A 6 -7.37 2.44 9.78
C LYS A 6 -8.02 2.44 8.39
N PHE A 7 -7.47 1.71 7.43
CA PHE A 7 -7.93 1.66 6.05
C PHE A 7 -8.56 0.31 5.72
N GLU A 8 -9.42 0.30 4.72
CA GLU A 8 -10.02 -0.91 4.18
C GLU A 8 -10.09 -0.89 2.65
N PHE A 9 -10.12 -2.08 2.04
CA PHE A 9 -10.27 -2.25 0.60
C PHE A 9 -11.00 -3.55 0.25
N SER A 10 -11.35 -3.69 -1.03
CA SER A 10 -11.88 -4.92 -1.61
C SER A 10 -10.95 -5.40 -2.73
N ARG A 11 -10.72 -6.71 -2.84
CA ARG A 11 -9.97 -7.28 -3.97
C ARG A 11 -10.65 -7.08 -5.32
N LYS A 12 -11.94 -6.74 -5.31
CA LYS A 12 -12.70 -6.41 -6.52
C LYS A 12 -12.29 -5.06 -7.10
N ASP A 13 -11.78 -4.15 -6.27
CA ASP A 13 -11.45 -2.77 -6.65
C ASP A 13 -9.99 -2.65 -7.10
N LEU A 14 -9.57 -3.52 -8.02
CA LEU A 14 -8.24 -3.53 -8.59
C LEU A 14 -8.02 -2.29 -9.47
N ILE A 15 -6.96 -1.53 -9.19
CA ILE A 15 -6.58 -0.35 -9.99
C ILE A 15 -5.21 -0.47 -10.65
N GLY A 16 -4.40 -1.48 -10.28
CA GLY A 16 -3.13 -1.74 -10.93
C GLY A 16 -2.56 -3.10 -10.61
N HIS A 17 -1.90 -3.72 -11.59
CA HIS A 17 -1.24 -5.01 -11.42
C HIS A 17 0.12 -4.98 -12.11
N GLY A 18 1.19 -5.24 -11.36
CA GLY A 18 2.56 -5.28 -11.86
C GLY A 18 3.28 -6.57 -11.46
N ALA A 19 4.56 -6.66 -11.84
CA ALA A 19 5.37 -7.86 -11.57
C ALA A 19 5.56 -8.16 -10.07
N PHE A 20 5.56 -7.14 -9.21
CA PHE A 20 5.89 -7.27 -7.79
C PHE A 20 4.74 -6.92 -6.85
N ALA A 21 3.73 -6.22 -7.34
CA ALA A 21 2.67 -5.66 -6.52
C ALA A 21 1.33 -5.61 -7.26
N VAL A 22 0.27 -5.65 -6.48
CA VAL A 22 -1.10 -5.42 -6.91
C VAL A 22 -1.63 -4.23 -6.10
N VAL A 23 -2.29 -3.29 -6.75
CA VAL A 23 -2.78 -2.05 -6.14
C VAL A 23 -4.30 -2.03 -6.21
N PHE A 24 -4.93 -1.83 -5.06
CA PHE A 24 -6.38 -1.73 -4.93
C PHE A 24 -6.80 -0.34 -4.51
N LYS A 25 -7.97 0.11 -4.96
CA LYS A 25 -8.64 1.26 -4.39
C LYS A 25 -9.17 0.88 -3.00
N GLY A 26 -8.99 1.78 -2.04
CA GLY A 26 -9.48 1.64 -0.68
C GLY A 26 -9.90 2.98 -0.10
N ARG A 27 -10.22 3.00 1.18
CA ARG A 27 -10.66 4.21 1.91
C ARG A 27 -10.30 4.16 3.39
N HIS A 28 -10.37 5.30 4.06
CA HIS A 28 -10.32 5.37 5.53
C HIS A 28 -11.64 4.86 6.13
N LYS A 29 -11.57 4.04 7.18
CA LYS A 29 -12.75 3.40 7.79
C LYS A 29 -13.71 4.40 8.43
N GLU A 30 -13.17 5.43 9.07
CA GLU A 30 -13.97 6.47 9.77
C GLU A 30 -14.29 7.67 8.87
N LYS A 31 -13.64 7.77 7.70
CA LYS A 31 -13.75 8.89 6.76
C LYS A 31 -13.82 8.36 5.33
N PRO A 32 -14.96 7.77 4.93
CA PRO A 32 -15.08 7.03 3.67
C PRO A 32 -14.78 7.86 2.41
N GLU A 33 -14.87 9.19 2.50
CA GLU A 33 -14.51 10.15 1.45
C GLU A 33 -13.00 10.25 1.20
N VAL A 34 -12.18 9.82 2.15
CA VAL A 34 -10.72 9.78 2.01
C VAL A 34 -10.34 8.48 1.30
N GLU A 35 -10.21 8.56 -0.02
CA GLU A 35 -9.78 7.46 -0.87
C GLU A 35 -8.26 7.24 -0.79
N VAL A 36 -7.83 5.98 -0.89
CA VAL A 36 -6.42 5.58 -0.85
C VAL A 36 -6.11 4.49 -1.88
N ALA A 37 -4.82 4.37 -2.24
CA ALA A 37 -4.31 3.23 -3.00
C ALA A 37 -3.57 2.27 -2.06
N ILE A 38 -4.02 1.01 -1.98
CA ILE A 38 -3.41 -0.02 -1.15
C ILE A 38 -2.56 -0.94 -2.03
N LYS A 39 -1.24 -0.79 -1.94
CA LYS A 39 -0.25 -1.58 -2.67
C LYS A 39 0.10 -2.85 -1.88
N CYS A 40 -0.40 -3.99 -2.34
CA CYS A 40 -0.11 -5.31 -1.78
C CYS A 40 1.06 -5.97 -2.53
N ILE A 41 2.12 -6.36 -1.81
CA ILE A 41 3.30 -6.99 -2.40
C ILE A 41 3.27 -8.49 -2.16
N ASN A 42 3.42 -9.26 -3.24
CA ASN A 42 3.41 -10.72 -3.15
C ASN A 42 4.76 -11.24 -2.62
N LYS A 43 4.68 -12.03 -1.55
CA LYS A 43 5.82 -12.66 -0.87
C LYS A 43 6.43 -13.84 -1.64
N LYS A 44 5.86 -14.28 -2.77
CA LYS A 44 6.40 -15.41 -3.56
C LYS A 44 7.84 -15.20 -4.05
N ASN A 45 8.25 -13.95 -4.32
CA ASN A 45 9.65 -13.57 -4.61
C ASN A 45 10.27 -12.78 -3.44
N LEU A 46 10.25 -13.41 -2.27
CA LEU A 46 10.36 -12.79 -0.94
C LEU A 46 11.52 -11.80 -0.79
N ALA A 47 12.73 -12.17 -1.22
CA ALA A 47 13.94 -11.36 -0.99
C ALA A 47 13.91 -10.03 -1.77
N LYS A 48 13.71 -10.08 -3.09
CA LYS A 48 13.65 -8.87 -3.94
C LYS A 48 12.45 -8.01 -3.56
N SER A 49 11.28 -8.61 -3.35
CA SER A 49 10.06 -7.90 -2.96
C SER A 49 10.19 -7.18 -1.61
N GLN A 50 10.83 -7.80 -0.61
CA GLN A 50 11.07 -7.16 0.69
C GLN A 50 12.05 -5.99 0.60
N THR A 51 13.14 -6.13 -0.15
CA THR A 51 14.10 -5.03 -0.33
C THR A 51 13.47 -3.84 -1.04
N LEU A 52 12.69 -4.07 -2.11
CA LEU A 52 11.99 -3.00 -2.82
C LEU A 52 10.97 -2.29 -1.92
N LEU A 53 10.17 -3.06 -1.16
CA LEU A 53 9.20 -2.52 -0.20
C LEU A 53 9.88 -1.66 0.87
N GLY A 54 10.95 -2.14 1.48
CA GLY A 54 11.67 -1.42 2.52
C GLY A 54 12.28 -0.11 2.01
N LYS A 55 12.84 -0.12 0.80
CA LYS A 55 13.37 1.09 0.15
C LYS A 55 12.26 2.09 -0.16
N GLU A 56 11.15 1.64 -0.74
CA GLU A 56 10.00 2.48 -1.09
C GLU A 56 9.42 3.15 0.17
N ILE A 57 9.20 2.39 1.24
CA ILE A 57 8.74 2.94 2.53
C ILE A 57 9.72 3.97 3.08
N LYS A 58 11.03 3.68 3.06
CA LYS A 58 12.04 4.62 3.57
C LYS A 58 11.99 5.96 2.84
N ILE A 59 11.97 5.92 1.50
CA ILE A 59 11.96 7.11 0.67
C ILE A 59 10.66 7.91 0.88
N LEU A 60 9.50 7.25 0.82
CA LEU A 60 8.21 7.94 0.92
C LEU A 60 7.88 8.46 2.33
N LYS A 61 8.54 7.95 3.37
CA LYS A 61 8.46 8.54 4.72
C LYS A 61 9.09 9.92 4.81
N GLU A 62 10.17 10.13 4.06
CA GLU A 62 10.96 11.36 4.07
C GLU A 62 10.39 12.40 3.08
N LEU A 63 9.75 11.95 1.99
CA LEU A 63 9.17 12.83 0.98
C LEU A 63 7.72 13.23 1.30
N LYS A 64 7.52 14.51 1.61
CA LYS A 64 6.19 15.13 1.80
C LYS A 64 6.06 16.32 0.86
N HIS A 65 5.34 16.14 -0.24
CA HIS A 65 5.21 17.16 -1.27
C HIS A 65 3.95 16.90 -2.10
N ASP A 66 3.26 17.96 -2.54
CA ASP A 66 1.97 17.84 -3.25
C ASP A 66 2.06 17.06 -4.57
N ASN A 67 3.21 17.14 -5.25
CA ASN A 67 3.49 16.42 -6.50
C ASN A 67 4.07 15.00 -6.31
N ILE A 68 4.15 14.49 -5.08
CA ILE A 68 4.68 13.15 -4.77
C ILE A 68 3.60 12.38 -4.01
N VAL A 69 3.35 11.13 -4.41
CA VAL A 69 2.36 10.28 -3.73
C VAL A 69 2.75 10.11 -2.26
N ALA A 70 1.83 10.44 -1.36
CA ALA A 70 2.04 10.35 0.08
C ALA A 70 1.92 8.90 0.58
N LEU A 71 2.78 8.54 1.55
CA LEU A 71 2.63 7.33 2.34
C LEU A 71 1.87 7.64 3.63
N TYR A 72 0.61 7.22 3.72
CA TYR A 72 -0.21 7.41 4.93
C TYR A 72 0.09 6.39 6.03
N ASP A 73 0.25 5.11 5.66
CA ASP A 73 0.53 4.02 6.58
C ASP A 73 1.15 2.83 5.84
N PHE A 74 1.75 1.90 6.55
CA PHE A 74 2.27 0.65 5.99
C PHE A 74 2.19 -0.48 7.02
N GLN A 75 1.88 -1.69 6.54
CA GLN A 75 1.86 -2.90 7.38
C GLN A 75 2.80 -3.95 6.79
N VAL A 76 3.78 -4.36 7.58
CA VAL A 76 4.62 -5.53 7.28
C VAL A 76 4.12 -6.65 8.17
N GLY A 77 3.59 -7.73 7.56
CA GLY A 77 3.15 -8.89 8.33
C GLY A 77 4.29 -9.42 9.18
N LYS A 78 4.12 -9.43 10.50
CA LYS A 78 5.02 -10.10 11.45
C LYS A 78 5.12 -11.58 11.06
N ARG A 79 6.32 -12.15 11.16
CA ARG A 79 6.47 -13.60 11.15
C ARG A 79 5.76 -14.18 12.37
#